data_AF-L7MDP6-F1
#
_entry.id   AF-L7MDP6-F1
#
_cell.length_a   1.000
_cell.length_b   1.000
_cell.length_c   1.000
_cell.angle_alpha   90.00
_cell.angle_beta   90.00
_cell.angle_gamma   90.00
#
_symmetry.space_group_name_H-M   'P 1'
#
loop_
_entity.id
_entity.type
_entity.pdbx_description
1 polymer ?
#
loop_
_entity_poly.entity_id
_entity_poly.type
_entity_poly.pdbx_seq_one_letter_code
_entity_poly.pdbx_strand_id
1 'polypeptide(L)'
;EVLAEISSSSAAGNSGAMKRAISSGGSVPAGDAVAVPNCYFGKFMLSLLDLFQSDLQLLEDRGSFIIRQLCVLLSAEDIYQSLSEILLGREDLRFAAHMVQTLNTILLTSTELFELRNQLKDLNTKESCSLFCCLYRSWCHNPVATISLCLLTQNYEHTCSLLHLFSDMEVTVEFLTEIDKLVQLIESPIFTYLRLQLLDSPQQSYLVKSLYGLLMLLPQSEAFHTLRTRLACLPHPSLQQMDTGTTIRRTADNSSAERCKSEINFQELLEHFQKVQESHKKAKPAARLSQVLRLSGSVDSGHQA
;
A
#
# COMPACT_ATOMS: atom_id res chain seq x y z
N GLU A 1 -12.83 -33.72 1.38
CA GLU A 1 -11.55 -34.41 1.13
C GLU A 1 -11.25 -34.56 -0.37
N VAL A 2 -11.52 -33.53 -1.19
CA VAL A 2 -11.16 -33.49 -2.64
C VAL A 2 -10.71 -32.07 -3.05
N LEU A 3 -10.11 -31.29 -2.14
CA LEU A 3 -9.64 -29.93 -2.47
C LEU A 3 -8.20 -29.65 -2.03
N ALA A 4 -7.42 -30.68 -1.69
CA ALA A 4 -6.06 -30.53 -1.17
C ALA A 4 -4.93 -30.88 -2.17
N GLU A 5 -5.23 -31.20 -3.43
CA GLU A 5 -4.22 -31.81 -4.33
C GLU A 5 -3.67 -30.94 -5.48
N ILE A 6 -3.93 -29.62 -5.55
CA ILE A 6 -3.45 -28.80 -6.69
C ILE A 6 -2.26 -27.88 -6.32
N SER A 7 -1.75 -27.92 -5.09
CA SER A 7 -0.68 -27.01 -4.65
C SER A 7 0.75 -27.56 -4.70
N SER A 8 1.00 -28.67 -5.41
CA SER A 8 2.36 -29.22 -5.53
C SER A 8 2.81 -29.33 -6.99
N SER A 9 3.47 -28.29 -7.52
CA SER A 9 4.52 -28.44 -8.51
C SER A 9 5.38 -27.17 -8.58
N SER A 10 6.64 -27.32 -8.17
CA SER A 10 7.67 -26.28 -8.18
C SER A 10 8.46 -26.25 -9.49
N ALA A 11 8.75 -25.03 -9.95
CA ALA A 11 9.99 -24.55 -10.57
C ALA A 11 10.49 -25.14 -11.92
N ALA A 12 10.55 -24.28 -12.95
CA ALA A 12 11.76 -23.92 -13.72
C ALA A 12 11.39 -23.01 -14.90
N GLY A 13 12.11 -21.89 -15.07
CA GLY A 13 11.78 -20.83 -16.03
C GLY A 13 12.25 -21.05 -17.46
N ASN A 14 11.81 -20.16 -18.37
CA ASN A 14 12.67 -19.59 -19.41
C ASN A 14 12.03 -18.35 -20.06
N SER A 15 12.85 -17.33 -20.31
CA SER A 15 12.55 -16.14 -21.10
C SER A 15 12.32 -16.47 -22.59
N GLY A 16 11.43 -15.74 -23.28
CA GLY A 16 11.29 -15.87 -24.73
C GLY A 16 10.29 -14.90 -25.36
N ALA A 17 10.76 -14.14 -26.35
CA ALA A 17 10.10 -13.00 -26.98
C ALA A 17 8.89 -13.35 -27.88
N MET A 18 7.94 -12.42 -27.93
CA MET A 18 6.76 -12.41 -28.81
C MET A 18 7.17 -12.27 -30.29
N LYS A 19 6.99 -13.31 -31.11
CA LYS A 19 6.89 -13.19 -32.57
C LYS A 19 5.69 -13.98 -33.10
N ARG A 20 4.88 -13.27 -33.88
CA ARG A 20 3.65 -13.69 -34.56
C ARG A 20 4.01 -14.48 -35.83
N ALA A 21 3.40 -15.65 -36.04
CA ALA A 21 3.33 -16.32 -37.35
C ALA A 21 2.08 -17.21 -37.43
N ILE A 22 1.49 -17.26 -38.63
CA ILE A 22 0.25 -17.91 -39.04
C ILE A 22 0.58 -19.27 -39.68
N SER A 23 -0.17 -20.34 -39.40
CA SER A 23 -0.74 -21.28 -40.44
C SER A 23 -1.27 -22.60 -39.87
N SER A 24 -2.54 -22.89 -40.18
CA SER A 24 -3.18 -24.14 -40.65
C SER A 24 -2.80 -25.54 -40.13
N GLY A 25 -3.83 -26.35 -39.86
CA GLY A 25 -3.82 -27.80 -40.10
C GLY A 25 -4.21 -28.63 -38.88
N GLY A 26 -5.38 -29.29 -38.96
CA GLY A 26 -5.95 -30.03 -37.83
C GLY A 26 -5.34 -31.39 -37.55
N SER A 27 -5.56 -31.86 -36.32
CA SER A 27 -5.93 -33.23 -35.92
C SER A 27 -5.82 -33.31 -34.40
N VAL A 28 -6.92 -33.69 -33.75
CA VAL A 28 -6.95 -33.92 -32.31
C VAL A 28 -6.28 -35.26 -32.03
N PRO A 29 -5.42 -35.34 -31.00
CA PRO A 29 -5.62 -36.38 -30.02
C PRO A 29 -5.72 -35.80 -28.62
N ALA A 30 -6.56 -36.44 -27.81
CA ALA A 30 -6.78 -36.13 -26.41
C ALA A 30 -5.45 -36.09 -25.65
N GLY A 31 -5.14 -34.93 -25.08
CA GLY A 31 -3.93 -34.68 -24.32
C GLY A 31 -4.01 -33.29 -23.70
N ASP A 32 -3.63 -33.25 -22.42
CA ASP A 32 -3.43 -32.09 -21.56
C ASP A 32 -4.66 -31.25 -21.23
N ALA A 33 -5.03 -31.32 -19.94
CA ALA A 33 -5.74 -30.26 -19.26
C ALA A 33 -4.95 -28.96 -19.46
N VAL A 34 -5.36 -28.19 -20.47
CA VAL A 34 -4.89 -26.83 -20.70
C VAL A 34 -5.17 -26.08 -19.40
N ALA A 35 -4.11 -25.77 -18.66
CA ALA A 35 -4.15 -24.84 -17.54
C ALA A 35 -4.57 -23.48 -18.11
N VAL A 36 -5.88 -23.23 -18.17
CA VAL A 36 -6.44 -21.91 -18.42
C VAL A 36 -6.05 -21.08 -17.20
N PRO A 37 -5.13 -20.11 -17.29
CA PRO A 37 -4.72 -19.37 -16.12
C PRO A 37 -5.90 -18.55 -15.63
N ASN A 38 -6.37 -18.85 -14.42
CA ASN A 38 -7.10 -18.02 -13.44
C ASN A 38 -8.04 -16.89 -13.94
N CYS A 39 -8.66 -17.03 -15.11
CA CYS A 39 -9.52 -16.00 -15.68
C CYS A 39 -10.79 -15.77 -14.84
N TYR A 40 -11.22 -16.80 -14.10
CA TYR A 40 -12.32 -16.70 -13.14
C TYR A 40 -11.95 -15.87 -11.91
N PHE A 41 -10.72 -16.02 -11.39
CA PHE A 41 -10.24 -15.21 -10.28
C PHE A 41 -10.20 -13.73 -10.65
N GLY A 42 -9.57 -13.38 -11.78
CA GLY A 42 -9.54 -11.99 -12.24
C GLY A 42 -10.94 -11.39 -12.47
N LYS A 43 -11.86 -12.16 -13.08
CA LYS A 43 -13.26 -11.73 -13.25
C LYS A 43 -13.99 -11.55 -11.92
N PHE A 44 -13.77 -12.43 -10.96
CA PHE A 44 -14.32 -12.30 -9.61
C PHE A 44 -13.81 -11.03 -8.92
N MET A 45 -12.50 -10.77 -8.93
CA MET A 45 -11.90 -9.57 -8.33
C MET A 45 -12.42 -8.28 -8.98
N LEU A 46 -12.57 -8.27 -10.31
CA LEU A 46 -13.19 -7.17 -11.05
C LEU A 46 -14.65 -6.95 -10.62
N SER A 47 -15.44 -8.02 -10.58
CA SER A 47 -16.86 -7.95 -10.21
C SER A 47 -17.05 -7.51 -8.75
N LEU A 48 -16.15 -7.91 -7.86
CA LEU A 48 -16.14 -7.49 -6.46
C LEU A 48 -15.87 -5.99 -6.34
N LEU A 49 -14.88 -5.47 -7.05
CA LEU A 49 -14.59 -4.03 -7.07
C LEU A 49 -15.73 -3.23 -7.71
N ASP A 50 -16.36 -3.73 -8.78
CA ASP A 50 -17.54 -3.10 -9.39
C ASP A 50 -18.71 -3.04 -8.41
N LEU A 51 -18.91 -4.09 -7.61
CA LEU A 51 -19.93 -4.12 -6.56
C LEU A 51 -19.63 -3.07 -5.47
N PHE A 52 -18.39 -3.00 -4.98
CA PHE A 52 -18.00 -1.99 -3.99
C PHE A 52 -18.07 -0.57 -4.54
N GLN A 53 -17.79 -0.36 -5.82
CA GLN A 53 -17.92 0.95 -6.45
C GLN A 53 -19.39 1.36 -6.60
N SER A 54 -20.28 0.40 -6.85
CA SER A 54 -21.72 0.63 -6.99
C SER A 54 -22.41 0.85 -5.64
N ASP A 55 -21.93 0.18 -4.59
CA ASP A 55 -22.45 0.26 -3.21
C ASP A 55 -21.31 0.55 -2.21
N LEU A 56 -21.08 1.84 -1.96
CA LEU A 56 -20.05 2.29 -1.01
C LEU A 56 -20.39 1.91 0.44
N GLN A 57 -21.68 1.81 0.80
CA GLN A 57 -22.08 1.41 2.16
C GLN A 57 -21.69 -0.05 2.42
N LEU A 58 -21.82 -0.91 1.42
CA LEU A 58 -21.33 -2.29 1.51
C LEU A 58 -19.81 -2.34 1.79
N LEU A 59 -19.02 -1.49 1.14
CA LEU A 59 -17.58 -1.40 1.38
C LEU A 59 -17.28 -0.94 2.81
N GLU A 60 -17.96 0.10 3.29
CA GLU A 60 -17.80 0.64 4.65
C GLU A 60 -18.18 -0.38 5.74
N ASP A 61 -19.33 -1.04 5.59
CA ASP A 61 -19.89 -1.92 6.63
C ASP A 61 -19.32 -3.35 6.59
N ARG A 62 -19.11 -3.89 5.39
CA ARG A 62 -18.80 -5.32 5.17
C ARG A 62 -17.50 -5.54 4.41
N GLY A 63 -16.94 -4.54 3.74
CA GLY A 63 -15.77 -4.68 2.88
C GLY A 63 -14.56 -5.27 3.62
N SER A 64 -14.28 -4.78 4.83
CA SER A 64 -13.19 -5.32 5.67
C SER A 64 -13.35 -6.82 5.95
N PHE A 65 -14.57 -7.25 6.33
CA PHE A 65 -14.85 -8.66 6.59
C PHE A 65 -14.71 -9.50 5.32
N ILE A 66 -15.26 -9.04 4.19
CA ILE A 66 -15.22 -9.77 2.92
C ILE A 66 -13.77 -9.98 2.47
N ILE A 67 -12.96 -8.92 2.44
CA ILE A 67 -11.56 -9.00 2.00
C ILE A 67 -10.74 -9.89 2.94
N ARG A 68 -10.93 -9.79 4.26
CA ARG A 68 -10.25 -10.66 5.23
C ARG A 68 -10.62 -12.12 5.00
N GLN A 69 -11.89 -12.43 4.81
CA GLN A 69 -12.34 -13.79 4.55
C GLN A 69 -11.76 -14.34 3.24
N LEU A 70 -11.64 -13.51 2.20
CA LEU A 70 -10.96 -13.89 0.97
C LEU A 70 -9.48 -14.21 1.19
N CYS A 71 -8.77 -13.42 2.01
CA CYS A 71 -7.37 -13.68 2.36
C CYS A 71 -7.17 -14.96 3.19
N VAL A 72 -8.22 -15.47 3.84
CA VAL A 72 -8.18 -16.78 4.52
C VAL A 72 -8.39 -17.93 3.53
N LEU A 73 -9.25 -17.72 2.53
CA LEU A 73 -9.66 -18.77 1.58
C LEU A 73 -8.72 -18.88 0.38
N LEU A 74 -8.00 -17.82 0.05
CA LEU A 74 -7.14 -17.68 -1.13
C LEU A 74 -5.81 -17.01 -0.73
N SER A 75 -4.85 -17.00 -1.65
CA SER A 75 -3.57 -16.31 -1.46
C SER A 75 -3.79 -14.80 -1.28
N ALA A 76 -3.37 -14.28 -0.12
CA ALA A 76 -3.41 -12.85 0.16
C ALA A 76 -2.53 -12.04 -0.80
N GLU A 77 -1.39 -12.59 -1.24
CA GLU A 77 -0.52 -11.97 -2.24
C GLU A 77 -1.26 -11.76 -3.56
N ASP A 78 -1.91 -12.81 -4.09
CA ASP A 78 -2.66 -12.75 -5.35
C ASP A 78 -3.84 -11.77 -5.27
N ILE A 79 -4.53 -11.74 -4.12
CA ILE A 79 -5.63 -10.80 -3.87
C ILE A 79 -5.13 -9.37 -3.91
N TYR A 80 -4.09 -9.05 -3.15
CA TYR A 80 -3.57 -7.68 -3.06
C TYR A 80 -2.94 -7.23 -4.37
N GLN A 81 -2.23 -8.11 -5.07
CA GLN A 81 -1.70 -7.84 -6.40
C GLN A 81 -2.84 -7.56 -7.39
N SER A 82 -3.84 -8.44 -7.49
CA SER A 82 -4.96 -8.29 -8.42
C SER A 82 -5.79 -7.03 -8.15
N LEU A 83 -6.11 -6.75 -6.88
CA LEU A 83 -6.82 -5.51 -6.53
C LEU A 83 -6.01 -4.27 -6.90
N SER A 84 -4.70 -4.27 -6.68
CA SER A 84 -3.82 -3.15 -7.02
C SER A 84 -3.76 -2.89 -8.52
N GLU A 85 -3.64 -3.96 -9.32
CA GLU A 85 -3.65 -3.87 -10.78
C GLU A 85 -4.98 -3.31 -11.31
N ILE A 86 -6.11 -3.77 -10.75
CA ILE A 86 -7.43 -3.27 -11.14
C ILE A 86 -7.60 -1.79 -10.73
N LEU A 87 -7.18 -1.43 -9.52
CA LEU A 87 -7.31 -0.05 -8.99
C LEU A 87 -6.51 0.96 -9.81
N LEU A 88 -5.36 0.58 -10.35
CA LEU A 88 -4.54 1.47 -11.19
C LEU A 88 -5.27 1.88 -12.49
N GLY A 89 -6.18 1.04 -12.99
CA GLY A 89 -6.97 1.30 -14.20
C GLY A 89 -8.29 2.02 -13.95
N ARG A 90 -8.65 2.35 -12.70
CA ARG A 90 -9.95 2.97 -12.37
C ARG A 90 -9.94 4.48 -12.61
N GLU A 91 -10.98 4.96 -13.28
CA GLU A 91 -11.18 6.41 -13.52
C GLU A 91 -11.70 7.13 -12.27
N ASP A 92 -12.48 6.45 -11.42
CA ASP A 92 -12.99 7.02 -10.18
C ASP A 92 -11.90 7.05 -9.10
N LEU A 93 -11.19 8.17 -9.07
CA LEU A 93 -10.11 8.42 -8.12
C LEU A 93 -10.58 8.43 -6.65
N ARG A 94 -11.83 8.85 -6.38
CA ARG A 94 -12.35 8.90 -5.00
C ARG A 94 -12.59 7.50 -4.47
N PHE A 95 -13.24 6.65 -5.27
CA PHE A 95 -13.40 5.24 -4.94
C PHE A 95 -12.05 4.55 -4.78
N ALA A 96 -11.10 4.78 -5.69
CA ALA A 96 -9.78 4.19 -5.61
C ALA A 96 -9.05 4.56 -4.30
N ALA A 97 -9.09 5.83 -3.89
CA ALA A 97 -8.49 6.27 -2.62
C ALA A 97 -9.15 5.62 -1.39
N HIS A 98 -10.48 5.48 -1.38
CA HIS A 98 -11.21 4.87 -0.28
C HIS A 98 -10.99 3.35 -0.20
N MET A 99 -10.92 2.67 -1.35
CA MET A 99 -10.58 1.26 -1.41
C MET A 99 -9.15 1.01 -0.92
N VAL A 100 -8.18 1.83 -1.36
CA VAL A 100 -6.78 1.76 -0.87
C VAL A 100 -6.71 1.99 0.63
N GLN A 101 -7.46 2.96 1.17
CA GLN A 101 -7.53 3.21 2.61
C GLN A 101 -8.02 1.96 3.38
N THR A 102 -9.06 1.31 2.85
CA THR A 102 -9.62 0.08 3.41
C THR A 102 -8.60 -1.06 3.37
N LEU A 103 -7.96 -1.29 2.22
CA LEU A 103 -6.92 -2.30 2.06
C LEU A 103 -5.73 -2.06 2.98
N ASN A 104 -5.27 -0.82 3.10
CA ASN A 104 -4.17 -0.46 4.00
C ASN A 104 -4.52 -0.74 5.46
N THR A 105 -5.74 -0.39 5.89
CA THR A 105 -6.22 -0.68 7.24
C THR A 105 -6.26 -2.19 7.50
N ILE A 106 -6.77 -2.98 6.55
CA ILE A 106 -6.81 -4.44 6.64
C ILE A 106 -5.39 -5.01 6.72
N LEU A 107 -4.51 -4.61 5.80
CA LEU A 107 -3.12 -5.05 5.74
C LEU A 107 -2.43 -4.83 7.09
N LEU A 108 -2.59 -3.65 7.68
CA LEU A 108 -1.90 -3.30 8.92
C LEU A 108 -2.54 -3.93 10.15
N THR A 109 -3.85 -4.15 10.22
CA THR A 109 -4.53 -4.57 11.46
C THR A 109 -4.91 -6.05 11.51
N SER A 110 -5.10 -6.70 10.37
CA SER A 110 -5.66 -8.05 10.28
C SER A 110 -4.62 -9.11 10.57
N THR A 111 -4.96 -10.10 11.40
CA THR A 111 -4.05 -11.19 11.79
C THR A 111 -3.76 -12.13 10.63
N GLU A 112 -4.73 -12.29 9.72
CA GLU A 112 -4.67 -13.12 8.52
C GLU A 112 -3.55 -12.67 7.56
N LEU A 113 -3.15 -11.39 7.65
CA LEU A 113 -2.14 -10.77 6.79
C LEU A 113 -0.75 -10.74 7.44
N PHE A 114 -0.54 -11.52 8.50
CA PHE A 114 0.75 -11.56 9.20
C PHE A 114 1.90 -12.00 8.29
N GLU A 115 1.72 -13.06 7.51
CA GLU A 115 2.76 -13.57 6.59
C GLU A 115 3.10 -12.56 5.50
N LEU A 116 2.07 -12.02 4.83
CA LEU A 116 2.22 -11.00 3.78
C LEU A 116 2.95 -9.75 4.31
N ARG A 117 2.63 -9.31 5.54
CA ARG A 117 3.31 -8.19 6.18
C ARG A 117 4.80 -8.47 6.41
N ASN A 118 5.16 -9.67 6.85
CA ASN A 118 6.58 -10.00 7.05
C ASN A 118 7.34 -10.06 5.72
N GLN A 119 6.73 -10.63 4.67
CA GLN A 119 7.29 -10.64 3.32
C GLN A 119 7.54 -9.21 2.80
N LEU A 120 6.56 -8.31 2.97
CA LEU A 120 6.68 -6.90 2.60
C LEU A 120 7.68 -6.14 3.47
N LYS A 121 7.78 -6.47 4.76
CA LYS A 121 8.70 -5.82 5.70
C LYS A 121 10.16 -6.09 5.34
N ASP A 122 10.46 -7.33 4.94
CA ASP A 122 11.85 -7.75 4.71
C ASP A 122 12.31 -7.45 3.27
N LEU A 123 11.41 -7.54 2.28
CA LEU A 123 11.70 -7.36 0.84
C LEU A 123 12.89 -8.22 0.34
N ASN A 124 12.94 -9.47 0.80
CA ASN A 124 14.08 -10.35 0.53
C ASN A 124 14.01 -11.04 -0.85
N THR A 125 12.83 -11.08 -1.47
CA THR A 125 12.59 -11.81 -2.72
C THR A 125 12.16 -10.89 -3.84
N LYS A 126 12.39 -11.28 -5.10
CA LYS A 126 11.96 -10.49 -6.26
C LYS A 126 10.45 -10.34 -6.33
N GLU A 127 9.73 -11.38 -5.93
CA GLU A 127 8.28 -11.40 -5.83
C GLU A 127 7.81 -10.35 -4.81
N SER A 128 8.44 -10.29 -3.62
CA SER A 128 8.12 -9.29 -2.60
C SER A 128 8.40 -7.85 -3.06
N CYS A 129 9.49 -7.62 -3.80
CA CYS A 129 9.79 -6.32 -4.39
C CYS A 129 8.78 -5.94 -5.49
N SER A 130 8.40 -6.90 -6.34
CA SER A 130 7.37 -6.71 -7.38
C SER A 130 6.01 -6.38 -6.76
N LEU A 131 5.61 -7.13 -5.74
CA LEU A 131 4.38 -6.88 -4.97
C LEU A 131 4.42 -5.48 -4.35
N PHE A 132 5.52 -5.11 -3.67
CA PHE A 132 5.68 -3.76 -3.13
C PHE A 132 5.50 -2.68 -4.21
N CYS A 133 6.11 -2.83 -5.39
CA CYS A 133 5.95 -1.87 -6.49
C CYS A 133 4.51 -1.81 -7.01
N CYS A 134 3.83 -2.96 -7.10
CA CYS A 134 2.43 -3.04 -7.51
C CYS A 134 1.50 -2.34 -6.52
N LEU A 135 1.66 -2.66 -5.22
CA LEU A 135 0.95 -2.00 -4.13
C LEU A 135 1.23 -0.50 -4.13
N TYR A 136 2.50 -0.09 -4.18
CA TYR A 136 2.89 1.31 -4.13
C TYR A 136 2.19 2.13 -5.22
N ARG A 137 2.14 1.62 -6.47
CA ARG A 137 1.54 2.34 -7.61
C ARG A 137 0.05 2.63 -7.41
N SER A 138 -0.69 1.71 -6.80
CA SER A 138 -2.11 1.93 -6.49
C SER A 138 -2.29 2.66 -5.14
N TRP A 139 -1.40 2.43 -4.17
CA TRP A 139 -1.43 3.11 -2.87
C TRP A 139 -1.21 4.61 -3.02
N CYS A 140 -0.57 5.06 -4.11
CA CYS A 140 -0.44 6.47 -4.47
C CYS A 140 -1.78 7.22 -4.58
N HIS A 141 -2.93 6.53 -4.70
CA HIS A 141 -4.24 7.19 -4.61
C HIS A 141 -4.54 7.74 -3.21
N ASN A 142 -3.91 7.18 -2.17
CA ASN A 142 -3.97 7.66 -0.80
C ASN A 142 -2.55 7.95 -0.24
N PRO A 143 -2.22 9.21 0.04
CA PRO A 143 -0.89 9.59 0.50
C PRO A 143 -0.50 8.97 1.85
N VAL A 144 -1.43 8.92 2.81
CA VAL A 144 -1.14 8.36 4.13
C VAL A 144 -0.92 6.85 4.05
N ALA A 145 -1.70 6.15 3.22
CA ALA A 145 -1.49 4.74 2.93
C ALA A 145 -0.10 4.47 2.29
N THR A 146 0.34 5.35 1.38
CA THR A 146 1.67 5.25 0.75
C THR A 146 2.78 5.36 1.79
N ILE A 147 2.69 6.32 2.71
CA ILE A 147 3.65 6.44 3.82
C ILE A 147 3.60 5.22 4.73
N SER A 148 2.41 4.74 5.11
CA SER A 148 2.31 3.59 6.00
C SER A 148 2.89 2.33 5.38
N LEU A 149 2.76 2.15 4.06
CA LEU A 149 3.40 1.07 3.32
C LEU A 149 4.94 1.23 3.35
N CYS A 150 5.47 2.43 3.15
CA CYS A 150 6.91 2.69 3.21
C CYS A 150 7.50 2.48 4.61
N LEU A 151 6.75 2.85 5.66
CA LEU A 151 7.11 2.56 7.05
C LEU A 151 7.07 1.05 7.35
N LEU A 152 6.10 0.33 6.76
CA LEU A 152 6.02 -1.13 6.88
C LEU A 152 7.27 -1.80 6.28
N THR A 153 7.68 -1.37 5.09
CA THR A 153 8.81 -1.95 4.34
C THR A 153 10.19 -1.38 4.73
N GLN A 154 10.25 -0.55 5.77
CA GLN A 154 11.48 0.06 6.30
C GLN A 154 12.21 1.00 5.32
N ASN A 155 11.49 1.60 4.36
CA ASN A 155 12.04 2.54 3.38
C ASN A 155 11.98 3.98 3.91
N TYR A 156 12.74 4.28 4.96
CA TYR A 156 12.66 5.54 5.71
C TYR A 156 13.19 6.76 4.95
N GLU A 157 14.20 6.60 4.11
CA GLU A 157 14.70 7.69 3.25
C GLU A 157 13.63 8.13 2.26
N HIS A 158 13.00 7.18 1.57
CA HIS A 158 11.87 7.45 0.66
C HIS A 158 10.68 8.09 1.39
N THR A 159 10.43 7.65 2.63
CA THR A 159 9.39 8.24 3.48
C THR A 159 9.67 9.72 3.78
N CYS A 160 10.92 10.10 4.07
CA CYS A 160 11.30 11.51 4.24
C CYS A 160 11.02 12.33 2.96
N SER A 161 11.43 11.80 1.81
CA SER A 161 11.21 12.46 0.51
C SER A 161 9.72 12.66 0.23
N LEU A 162 8.89 11.66 0.50
CA LEU A 162 7.43 11.77 0.38
C LEU A 162 6.85 12.82 1.32
N LEU A 163 7.29 12.85 2.58
CA LEU A 163 6.82 13.85 3.56
C LEU A 163 7.17 15.28 3.14
N HIS A 164 8.30 15.51 2.48
CA HIS A 164 8.61 16.82 1.93
C HIS A 164 7.61 17.24 0.84
N LEU A 165 7.15 16.30 0.00
CA LEU A 165 6.11 16.58 -1.01
C LEU A 165 4.74 16.88 -0.41
N PHE A 166 4.47 16.43 0.82
CA PHE A 166 3.17 16.68 1.47
C PHE A 166 2.98 18.16 1.84
N SER A 167 4.07 18.94 1.88
CA SER A 167 4.01 20.39 2.10
C SER A 167 3.21 21.12 1.00
N ASP A 168 3.18 20.60 -0.22
CA ASP A 168 2.45 21.17 -1.36
C ASP A 168 1.02 20.62 -1.51
N MET A 169 0.62 19.69 -0.63
CA MET A 169 -0.69 19.07 -0.65
C MET A 169 -1.71 19.81 0.23
N GLU A 170 -2.98 19.77 -0.19
CA GLU A 170 -4.09 20.32 0.60
C GLU A 170 -4.34 19.44 1.82
N VAL A 171 -4.17 20.01 3.02
CA VAL A 171 -4.45 19.34 4.30
C VAL A 171 -5.96 19.30 4.54
N THR A 172 -6.60 18.14 4.29
CA THR A 172 -8.02 17.91 4.57
C THR A 172 -8.24 17.22 5.92
N VAL A 173 -9.48 17.26 6.44
CA VAL A 173 -9.83 16.61 7.70
C VAL A 173 -9.68 15.09 7.60
N GLU A 174 -10.04 14.51 6.46
CA GLU A 174 -9.87 13.07 6.22
C GLU A 174 -8.40 12.68 6.26
N PHE A 175 -7.54 13.50 5.64
CA PHE A 175 -6.10 13.30 5.65
C PHE A 175 -5.51 13.36 7.08
N LEU A 176 -5.89 14.37 7.87
CA LEU A 176 -5.46 14.47 9.27
C LEU A 176 -5.95 13.30 10.13
N THR A 177 -7.19 12.86 9.91
CA THR A 177 -7.76 11.70 10.60
C THR A 177 -6.99 10.42 10.27
N GLU A 178 -6.54 10.26 9.03
CA GLU A 178 -5.72 9.13 8.62
C GLU A 178 -4.31 9.18 9.23
N ILE A 179 -3.69 10.36 9.32
CA ILE A 179 -2.40 10.50 10.00
C ILE A 179 -2.56 10.17 11.50
N ASP A 180 -3.62 10.64 12.16
CA ASP A 180 -3.91 10.30 13.56
C ASP A 180 -4.02 8.77 13.74
N LYS A 181 -4.79 8.09 12.89
CA LYS A 181 -4.86 6.62 12.86
C LYS A 181 -3.49 5.98 12.63
N LEU A 182 -2.68 6.49 11.71
CA LEU A 182 -1.33 5.98 11.46
C LEU A 182 -0.43 6.14 12.70
N VAL A 183 -0.50 7.26 13.40
CA VAL A 183 0.27 7.47 14.64
C VAL A 183 -0.16 6.51 15.74
N GLN A 184 -1.47 6.27 15.89
CA GLN A 184 -1.97 5.26 16.82
C GLN A 184 -1.47 3.86 16.44
N LEU A 185 -1.40 3.54 15.13
CA LEU A 185 -0.82 2.29 14.65
C LEU A 185 0.68 2.20 14.93
N ILE A 186 1.45 3.29 14.85
CA ILE A 186 2.89 3.29 15.19
C ILE A 186 3.12 2.84 16.64
N GLU A 187 2.21 3.19 17.56
CA GLU A 187 2.26 2.70 18.95
C GLU A 187 1.69 1.28 19.15
N SER A 188 1.04 0.72 18.13
CA SER A 188 0.52 -0.64 18.19
C SER A 188 1.65 -1.70 18.08
N PRO A 189 1.39 -2.96 18.46
CA PRO A 189 2.35 -4.05 18.35
C PRO A 189 2.92 -4.27 16.94
N ILE A 190 2.15 -3.90 15.91
CA ILE A 190 2.49 -4.08 14.50
C ILE A 190 3.79 -3.37 14.15
N PHE A 191 3.99 -2.16 14.69
CA PHE A 191 5.18 -1.33 14.49
C PHE A 191 6.17 -1.39 15.66
N THR A 192 6.14 -2.46 16.47
CA THR A 192 7.12 -2.63 17.56
C THR A 192 8.57 -2.62 17.03
N TYR A 193 8.82 -3.20 15.86
CA TYR A 193 10.15 -3.19 15.25
C TYR A 193 10.62 -1.76 14.92
N LEU A 194 9.75 -0.91 14.36
CA LEU A 194 10.06 0.49 14.05
C LEU A 194 10.41 1.24 15.34
N ARG A 195 9.62 1.02 16.39
CA ARG A 195 9.83 1.61 17.71
C ARG A 195 11.13 1.19 18.41
N LEU A 196 11.61 -0.03 18.15
CA LEU A 196 12.91 -0.50 18.62
C LEU A 196 14.06 0.07 17.78
N GLN A 197 13.86 0.20 16.46
CA GLN A 197 14.84 0.81 15.55
C GLN A 197 15.10 2.30 15.84
N LEU A 198 14.19 2.98 16.54
CA LEU A 198 14.43 4.35 17.00
C LEU A 198 15.59 4.49 18.00
N LEU A 199 16.02 3.39 18.62
CA LEU A 199 17.17 3.39 19.53
C LEU A 199 18.52 3.48 18.76
N ASP A 200 18.55 3.03 17.50
CA ASP A 200 19.75 2.94 16.66
C ASP A 200 19.99 4.25 15.87
N SER A 201 20.19 5.34 16.61
CA SER A 201 20.18 6.73 16.10
C SER A 201 21.15 7.11 14.95
N PRO A 202 22.39 6.61 14.82
CA PRO A 202 23.21 7.00 13.67
C PRO A 202 22.75 6.31 12.37
N GLN A 203 22.19 5.10 12.44
CA GLN A 203 21.76 4.33 11.26
C GLN A 203 20.34 4.69 10.80
N GLN A 204 19.46 5.11 11.72
CA GLN A 204 18.04 5.40 11.44
C GLN A 204 17.69 6.90 11.53
N SER A 205 18.62 7.79 11.16
CA SER A 205 18.37 9.25 11.15
C SER A 205 17.15 9.68 10.30
N TYR A 206 16.90 8.99 9.19
CA TYR A 206 15.72 9.22 8.34
C TYR A 206 14.40 8.80 8.99
N LEU A 207 14.39 7.76 9.83
CA LEU A 207 13.17 7.37 10.55
C LEU A 207 12.78 8.46 11.54
N VAL A 208 13.74 8.94 12.34
CA VAL A 208 13.50 10.02 13.31
C VAL A 208 13.02 11.28 12.58
N LYS A 209 13.69 11.67 11.48
CA LYS A 209 13.24 12.79 10.63
C LYS A 209 11.83 12.60 10.09
N SER A 210 11.48 11.39 9.62
CA SER A 210 10.14 11.09 9.10
C SER A 210 9.07 11.23 10.19
N LEU A 211 9.33 10.71 11.40
CA LEU A 211 8.39 10.82 12.51
C LEU A 211 8.22 12.26 12.99
N TYR A 212 9.30 13.05 13.05
CA TYR A 212 9.17 14.49 13.30
C TYR A 212 8.43 15.21 12.16
N GLY A 213 8.63 14.81 10.91
CA GLY A 213 7.86 15.31 9.77
C GLY A 213 6.37 15.07 9.93
N LEU A 214 5.97 13.84 10.29
CA LEU A 214 4.57 13.51 10.61
C LEU A 214 4.05 14.33 11.80
N LEU A 215 4.86 14.51 12.84
CA LEU A 215 4.51 15.34 14.00
C LEU A 215 4.23 16.79 13.61
N MET A 216 5.00 17.35 12.67
CA MET A 216 4.81 18.73 12.19
C MET A 216 3.58 18.91 11.28
N LEU A 217 3.06 17.84 10.69
CA LEU A 217 1.82 17.87 9.90
C LEU A 217 0.55 17.82 10.76
N LEU A 218 0.66 17.30 11.98
CA LEU A 218 -0.49 17.13 12.86
C LEU A 218 -0.84 18.43 13.61
N PRO A 219 -2.14 18.75 13.77
CA PRO A 219 -2.57 19.70 14.80
C PRO A 219 -2.24 19.15 16.21
N GLN A 220 -2.35 19.98 17.25
CA GLN A 220 -2.13 19.57 18.65
C GLN A 220 -3.23 18.62 19.17
N SER A 221 -3.33 17.44 18.59
CA SER A 221 -4.25 16.35 18.95
C SER A 221 -3.59 15.35 19.91
N GLU A 222 -4.35 14.36 20.37
CA GLU A 222 -3.83 13.25 21.19
C GLU A 222 -2.75 12.44 20.45
N ALA A 223 -2.87 12.23 19.14
CA ALA A 223 -1.80 11.61 18.34
C ALA A 223 -0.51 12.45 18.38
N PHE A 224 -0.62 13.77 18.26
CA PHE A 224 0.54 14.65 18.38
C PHE A 224 1.23 14.46 19.73
N HIS A 225 0.47 14.45 20.84
CA HIS A 225 1.03 14.23 22.17
C HIS A 225 1.63 12.84 22.34
N THR A 226 0.99 11.81 21.80
CA THR A 226 1.47 10.43 21.82
C THR A 226 2.83 10.30 21.11
N LEU A 227 2.91 10.78 19.87
CA LEU A 227 4.14 10.72 19.08
C LEU A 227 5.24 11.60 19.68
N ARG A 228 4.90 12.80 20.16
CA ARG A 228 5.86 13.68 20.85
C ARG A 228 6.45 13.02 22.08
N THR A 229 5.60 12.37 22.89
CA THR A 229 6.05 11.68 24.11
C THR A 229 6.98 10.52 23.75
N ARG A 230 6.65 9.74 22.71
CA ARG A 230 7.51 8.66 22.21
C ARG A 230 8.88 9.18 21.75
N LEU A 231 8.88 10.26 20.98
CA LEU A 231 10.11 10.88 20.48
C LEU A 231 10.92 11.55 21.60
N ALA A 232 10.27 12.05 22.65
CA ALA A 232 10.95 12.59 23.84
C ALA A 232 11.63 11.51 24.69
N CYS A 233 11.15 10.26 24.64
CA CYS A 233 11.78 9.11 25.29
C CYS A 233 13.07 8.65 24.59
N LEU A 234 13.42 9.21 23.43
CA LEU A 234 14.65 8.84 22.73
C LEU A 234 15.87 9.32 23.52
N PRO A 235 16.92 8.49 23.64
CA PRO A 235 18.12 8.88 24.37
C PRO A 235 18.73 10.15 23.76
N HIS A 236 19.07 11.11 24.62
CA HIS A 236 19.68 12.37 24.20
C HIS A 236 20.93 12.07 23.37
N PRO A 237 21.20 12.77 22.26
CA PRO A 237 22.32 12.49 21.35
C PRO A 237 23.71 12.46 22.03
N SER A 238 23.83 12.99 23.25
CA SER A 238 25.02 12.93 24.09
C SER A 238 25.30 11.54 24.68
N LEU A 239 24.30 10.68 24.88
CA LEU A 239 24.51 9.28 25.33
C LEU A 239 25.06 8.38 24.21
N GLN A 240 24.92 8.78 22.95
CA GLN A 240 25.32 8.00 21.78
C GLN A 240 26.75 8.28 21.31
N GLN A 241 27.36 9.38 21.75
CA GLN A 241 28.77 9.65 21.48
C GLN A 241 29.72 8.74 22.29
N MET A 242 29.23 8.00 23.30
CA MET A 242 30.06 7.09 24.09
C MET A 242 30.30 5.73 23.43
N ASP A 243 29.56 5.36 22.37
CA ASP A 243 29.66 4.05 21.71
C ASP A 243 30.45 4.05 20.39
N THR A 244 31.18 5.13 20.07
CA THR A 244 32.03 5.19 18.86
C THR A 244 33.24 4.24 18.90
N GLY A 245 33.38 3.41 19.94
CA GLY A 245 34.49 2.47 20.11
C GLY A 245 34.19 1.00 19.80
N THR A 246 32.92 0.59 19.64
CA THR A 246 32.59 -0.84 19.49
C THR A 246 31.63 -1.07 18.33
N THR A 247 32.11 -0.80 17.12
CA THR A 247 31.49 -1.23 15.87
C THR A 247 31.52 -2.76 15.81
N ILE A 248 30.62 -3.44 16.52
CA ILE A 248 30.26 -4.82 16.21
C ILE A 248 29.61 -4.77 14.83
N ARG A 249 30.45 -5.02 13.83
CA ARG A 249 30.09 -5.44 12.48
C ARG A 249 29.00 -6.52 12.54
N ARG A 250 27.73 -6.12 12.49
CA ARG A 250 26.67 -6.95 11.90
C ARG A 250 26.79 -6.84 10.38
N THR A 251 27.89 -7.35 9.84
CA THR A 251 28.10 -7.49 8.40
C THR A 251 28.23 -8.98 8.12
N ALA A 252 27.10 -9.67 7.96
CA ALA A 252 27.08 -11.02 7.40
C ALA A 252 25.73 -11.39 6.76
N ASP A 253 24.59 -10.89 7.27
CA ASP A 253 23.28 -11.37 6.80
C ASP A 253 22.54 -10.45 5.80
N ASN A 254 23.00 -9.21 5.57
CA ASN A 254 22.24 -8.20 4.81
C ASN A 254 22.42 -8.23 3.27
N SER A 255 23.29 -9.09 2.73
CA SER A 255 23.73 -8.97 1.32
C SER A 255 22.68 -9.35 0.28
N SER A 256 21.67 -10.16 0.61
CA SER A 256 20.57 -10.53 -0.30
C SER A 256 19.42 -9.53 -0.27
N ALA A 257 19.03 -9.08 0.93
CA ALA A 257 17.97 -8.11 1.15
C ALA A 257 18.31 -6.74 0.53
N GLU A 258 19.55 -6.27 0.71
CA GLU A 258 20.02 -4.99 0.13
C GLU A 258 20.10 -5.04 -1.40
N ARG A 259 20.43 -6.20 -1.99
CA ARG A 259 20.45 -6.38 -3.45
C ARG A 259 19.05 -6.30 -4.05
N CYS A 260 18.06 -6.94 -3.43
CA CYS A 260 16.68 -6.90 -3.93
C CYS A 260 16.05 -5.52 -3.75
N LYS A 261 16.32 -4.83 -2.61
CA LYS A 261 15.90 -3.44 -2.40
C LYS A 261 16.52 -2.46 -3.41
N SER A 262 17.75 -2.74 -3.86
CA SER A 262 18.42 -1.93 -4.89
C SER A 262 17.78 -2.05 -6.28
N GLU A 263 16.98 -3.08 -6.55
CA GLU A 263 16.23 -3.22 -7.81
C GLU A 263 15.01 -2.27 -7.86
N ILE A 264 14.58 -1.70 -6.72
CA ILE A 264 13.42 -0.81 -6.64
C ILE A 264 13.82 0.61 -7.06
N ASN A 265 13.21 1.10 -8.14
CA ASN A 265 13.40 2.47 -8.60
C ASN A 265 12.52 3.46 -7.83
N PHE A 266 13.00 3.91 -6.68
CA PHE A 266 12.28 4.87 -5.83
C PHE A 266 12.01 6.22 -6.51
N GLN A 267 12.84 6.63 -7.47
CA GLN A 267 12.66 7.88 -8.21
C GLN A 267 11.44 7.80 -9.13
N GLU A 268 11.30 6.70 -9.89
CA GLU A 268 10.12 6.46 -10.73
C GLU A 268 8.83 6.39 -9.88
N LEU A 269 8.90 5.74 -8.72
CA LEU A 269 7.78 5.66 -7.79
C LEU A 269 7.37 7.05 -7.27
N LEU A 270 8.34 7.93 -6.98
CA LEU A 270 8.08 9.30 -6.54
C LEU A 270 7.41 10.13 -7.64
N GLU A 271 7.88 10.02 -8.88
CA GLU A 271 7.28 10.70 -10.04
C GLU A 271 5.85 10.22 -10.29
N HIS A 272 5.61 8.91 -10.19
CA HIS A 272 4.26 8.35 -10.27
C HIS A 272 3.36 8.87 -9.15
N PHE A 273 3.85 8.93 -7.91
CA PHE A 273 3.13 9.50 -6.79
C PHE A 273 2.68 10.94 -7.06
N GLN A 274 3.61 11.80 -7.51
CA GLN A 274 3.30 13.19 -7.86
C GLN A 274 2.22 13.28 -8.94
N LYS A 275 2.34 12.49 -10.02
CA LYS A 275 1.37 12.47 -11.11
C LYS A 275 -0.04 12.06 -10.66
N VAL A 276 -0.14 11.05 -9.79
CA VAL A 276 -1.43 10.60 -9.24
C VAL A 276 -2.03 11.67 -8.33
N GLN A 277 -1.23 12.30 -7.47
CA GLN A 277 -1.68 13.37 -6.59
C GLN A 277 -2.12 14.63 -7.37
N GLU A 278 -1.42 14.99 -8.44
CA GLU A 278 -1.87 16.06 -9.35
C GLU A 278 -3.21 15.73 -10.02
N SER A 279 -3.41 14.48 -10.41
CA SER A 279 -4.67 14.03 -11.02
C SER A 279 -5.84 14.17 -10.05
N HIS A 280 -5.63 13.80 -8.78
CA HIS A 280 -6.58 14.04 -7.69
C HIS A 280 -6.85 15.52 -7.45
N LYS A 281 -5.80 16.36 -7.46
CA LYS A 281 -5.93 17.82 -7.33
C LYS A 281 -6.76 18.43 -8.45
N LYS A 282 -6.60 17.95 -9.69
CA LYS A 282 -7.38 18.37 -10.87
C LYS A 282 -8.83 17.85 -10.85
N ALA A 283 -9.07 16.65 -10.34
CA ALA A 283 -10.40 16.04 -10.27
C ALA A 283 -11.28 16.66 -9.17
N LYS A 284 -10.70 17.14 -8.06
CA LYS A 284 -11.43 17.75 -6.94
C LYS A 284 -12.34 18.94 -7.35
N PRO A 285 -11.87 19.97 -8.08
CA PRO A 285 -12.70 21.07 -8.54
C PRO A 285 -13.83 20.63 -9.47
N ALA A 286 -13.55 19.74 -10.43
CA ALA A 286 -14.55 19.22 -11.36
C ALA A 286 -15.67 18.46 -10.63
N ALA A 287 -15.32 17.69 -9.60
CA ALA A 287 -16.27 16.97 -8.77
C ALA A 287 -17.06 17.88 -7.82
N ARG A 288 -16.46 18.97 -7.31
CA ARG A 288 -17.21 20.00 -6.56
C ARG A 288 -18.20 20.74 -7.48
N LEU A 289 -17.79 21.08 -8.71
CA LEU A 289 -18.65 21.76 -9.68
C LEU A 289 -19.83 20.88 -10.11
N SER A 290 -19.60 19.59 -10.39
CA SER A 290 -20.67 18.66 -10.74
C SER A 290 -21.65 18.41 -9.58
N GLN A 291 -21.16 18.38 -8.34
CA GLN A 291 -22.01 18.28 -7.14
C GLN A 291 -22.89 19.52 -6.95
N VAL A 292 -22.34 20.73 -7.16
CA VAL A 292 -23.10 21.98 -7.10
C VAL A 292 -24.13 22.07 -8.24
N LEU A 293 -23.79 21.63 -9.44
CA LEU A 293 -24.73 21.56 -10.58
C LEU A 293 -25.88 20.56 -10.33
N ARG A 294 -25.60 19.41 -9.70
CA ARG A 294 -26.65 18.47 -9.29
C ARG A 294 -27.58 19.03 -8.21
N LEU A 295 -27.02 19.76 -7.25
CA LEU A 295 -27.80 20.40 -6.18
C LEU A 295 -28.65 21.56 -6.70
N SER A 296 -28.13 22.36 -7.63
CA SER A 296 -28.90 23.45 -8.27
C SER A 296 -29.98 22.94 -9.23
N GLY A 297 -29.73 21.85 -9.96
CA GLY A 297 -30.75 21.20 -10.80
C GLY A 297 -31.87 20.50 -10.02
N SER A 298 -31.70 20.24 -8.72
CA SER A 298 -32.75 19.67 -7.87
C SER A 298 -33.70 20.73 -7.29
N VAL A 299 -33.37 22.02 -7.37
CA VAL A 299 -34.19 23.12 -6.83
C VAL A 299 -35.26 23.59 -7.83
N ASP A 300 -35.00 23.50 -9.13
CA ASP A 300 -35.94 23.96 -10.17
C ASP A 300 -37.13 23.02 -10.43
N SER A 301 -37.11 21.79 -9.89
CA SER A 301 -38.21 20.82 -10.03
C SER A 301 -39.35 21.03 -9.02
N GLY A 302 -39.23 22.00 -8.10
CA GLY A 302 -40.13 22.17 -6.95
C GLY A 302 -41.14 23.32 -7.02
N HIS A 303 -41.21 24.08 -8.11
CA HIS A 303 -42.14 25.21 -8.27
C HIS A 303 -42.94 25.11 -9.58
N GLN A 304 -43.81 24.10 -9.68
CA GLN A 304 -44.98 24.14 -10.56
C GLN A 304 -46.02 23.18 -9.99
N ALA A 305 -46.83 23.71 -9.08
CA ALA A 305 -48.11 23.14 -8.63
C ALA A 305 -49.14 24.28 -8.66
#